data_AF-A0A7H9DY72-F1
#
_entry.id   AF-A0A7H9DY72-F1
#
_cell.length_a   1.000
_cell.length_b   1.000
_cell.length_c   1.000
_cell.angle_alpha   90.00
_cell.angle_beta   90.00
_cell.angle_gamma   90.00
#
_symmetry.space_group_name_H-M   'P 1'
#
loop_
_entity.id
_entity.type
_entity.pdbx_description
1 polymer ?
#
loop_
_entity_poly.entity_id
_entity_poly.type
_entity_poly.pdbx_seq_one_letter_code
_entity_poly.pdbx_strand_id
1 'polypeptide(L)'
;MNDNVIARRANDAVISLQQNNVLREVIISAINDQALRLLGFDSSALLIGTPLYSILDSNTKHIINSYVEYTNSGTDLADVISKISNFALLNCKLQAVPVRPKIFRVTSEKIFLTMSC
;
A
#
# COMPACT_ATOMS: atom_id res chain seq x y z
N MET A 1 16.30 -5.59 -10.37
CA MET A 1 16.53 -4.15 -10.68
C MET A 1 15.44 -3.33 -10.00
N ASN A 2 15.72 -2.10 -9.54
CA ASN A 2 14.74 -1.27 -8.80
C ASN A 2 13.67 -0.72 -9.75
N ASP A 3 12.62 -1.49 -10.02
CA ASP A 3 11.38 -1.01 -10.65
C ASP A 3 10.56 -0.19 -9.64
N ASN A 4 11.18 0.85 -9.10
CA ASN A 4 10.52 1.77 -8.19
C ASN A 4 9.59 2.66 -9.02
N VAL A 5 8.32 2.68 -8.66
CA VAL A 5 7.37 3.71 -9.08
C VAL A 5 8.00 5.07 -8.78
N ILE A 6 8.49 5.75 -9.81
CA ILE A 6 9.21 7.01 -9.66
C ILE A 6 8.18 8.10 -9.35
N ALA A 7 8.29 8.70 -8.15
CA ALA A 7 7.64 9.96 -7.84
C ALA A 7 7.93 10.95 -8.99
N ARG A 8 6.88 11.37 -9.72
CA ARG A 8 7.08 12.21 -10.91
C ARG A 8 7.52 13.62 -10.53
N ARG A 9 7.19 14.05 -9.31
CA ARG A 9 7.65 15.30 -8.70
C ARG A 9 8.30 14.99 -7.35
N ALA A 10 9.32 15.75 -6.99
CA ALA A 10 10.04 15.60 -5.72
C ALA A 10 9.14 15.73 -4.47
N ASN A 11 7.94 16.31 -4.63
CA ASN A 11 6.97 16.51 -3.56
C ASN A 11 5.82 15.48 -3.56
N ASP A 12 5.84 14.48 -4.45
CA ASP A 12 4.80 13.46 -4.46
C ASP A 12 4.98 12.51 -3.27
N ALA A 13 3.92 12.31 -2.49
CA ALA A 13 3.86 11.28 -1.47
C ALA A 13 3.69 9.90 -2.13
N VAL A 14 4.60 8.97 -1.83
CA VAL A 14 4.61 7.63 -2.42
C VAL A 14 4.64 6.57 -1.31
N ILE A 15 3.71 5.63 -1.41
CA ILE A 15 3.64 4.42 -0.59
C ILE A 15 3.68 3.22 -1.56
N SER A 16 4.64 2.33 -1.37
CA SER A 16 4.73 1.07 -2.10
C SER A 16 4.08 -0.03 -1.27
N LEU A 17 3.25 -0.82 -1.94
CA LEU A 17 2.45 -1.88 -1.33
C LEU A 17 2.78 -3.21 -2.01
N GLN A 18 2.76 -4.28 -1.23
CA GLN A 18 2.89 -5.64 -1.74
C GLN A 18 1.68 -6.45 -1.30
N GLN A 19 0.89 -6.92 -2.27
CA GLN A 19 -0.18 -7.88 -2.03
C GLN A 19 0.40 -9.30 -2.07
N ASN A 20 0.24 -10.03 -0.98
CA ASN A 20 0.65 -11.43 -0.86
C ASN A 20 -0.59 -12.32 -0.87
N ASN A 21 -0.80 -13.02 -2.00
CA ASN A 21 -1.94 -13.92 -2.17
C ASN A 21 -1.87 -15.17 -1.26
N VAL A 22 -0.67 -15.61 -0.88
CA VAL A 22 -0.49 -16.78 -0.01
C VAL A 22 -0.85 -16.44 1.44
N LEU A 23 -0.33 -15.31 1.94
CA LEU A 23 -0.63 -14.85 3.30
C LEU A 23 -1.99 -14.15 3.41
N ARG A 24 -2.61 -13.82 2.28
CA ARG A 24 -3.86 -13.05 2.19
C ARG A 24 -3.76 -11.68 2.85
N GLU A 25 -2.64 -11.01 2.62
CA GLU A 25 -2.31 -9.74 3.26
C GLU A 25 -1.77 -8.72 2.24
N VAL A 26 -1.94 -7.45 2.57
CA VAL A 26 -1.28 -6.34 1.88
C VAL A 26 -0.37 -5.63 2.87
N ILE A 27 0.92 -5.60 2.58
CA ILE A 27 1.94 -4.97 3.44
C ILE A 27 2.49 -3.70 2.80
N ILE A 28 2.94 -2.76 3.63
CA ILE A 28 3.69 -1.59 3.19
C ILE A 28 5.14 -2.02 2.97
N SER A 29 5.59 -2.03 1.73
CA SER A 29 6.96 -2.46 1.37
C SER A 29 7.96 -1.30 1.37
N ALA A 30 7.50 -0.09 1.04
CA ALA A 30 8.31 1.12 1.13
C ALA A 30 7.43 2.36 1.29
N ILE A 31 8.00 3.44 1.82
CA ILE A 31 7.35 4.74 1.97
C ILE A 31 8.41 5.85 1.89
N ASN A 32 8.09 6.95 1.21
CA ASN A 32 9.00 8.09 1.09
C ASN A 32 8.75 9.18 2.16
N ASP A 33 9.71 10.10 2.31
CA ASP A 33 9.64 11.17 3.30
C ASP A 33 8.41 12.08 3.16
N GLN A 34 7.94 12.30 1.93
CA GLN A 34 6.75 13.14 1.70
C GLN A 34 5.49 12.45 2.22
N ALA A 35 5.36 11.13 2.05
CA ALA A 35 4.27 10.37 2.63
C ALA A 35 4.36 10.31 4.16
N LEU A 36 5.57 10.18 4.73
CA LEU A 36 5.78 10.26 6.18
C LEU A 36 5.33 11.61 6.74
N ARG A 37 5.74 12.73 6.11
CA ARG A 37 5.32 14.08 6.50
C ARG A 37 3.81 14.27 6.39
N LEU A 38 3.20 13.78 5.31
CA LEU A 38 1.76 13.84 5.10
C LEU A 38 0.99 13.11 6.22
N LEU A 39 1.49 11.96 6.66
CA LEU A 39 0.87 11.12 7.68
C LEU A 39 1.40 11.40 9.11
N GLY A 40 2.33 12.33 9.28
CA GLY A 40 2.92 12.71 10.56
C GLY A 40 3.75 11.61 11.25
N PHE A 41 4.29 10.64 10.51
CA PHE A 41 5.17 9.62 11.09
C PHE A 41 6.63 10.07 11.05
N ASP A 42 7.36 9.87 12.15
CA ASP A 42 8.76 10.30 12.28
C ASP A 42 9.76 9.33 11.62
N SER A 43 9.34 8.09 11.37
CA SER A 43 10.22 7.05 10.82
C SER A 43 9.45 6.05 9.96
N SER A 44 10.01 5.71 8.80
CA SER A 44 9.50 4.66 7.92
C SER A 44 9.52 3.28 8.58
N ALA A 45 10.41 3.05 9.55
CA ALA A 45 10.52 1.77 10.26
C ALA A 45 9.25 1.39 11.03
N LEU A 46 8.39 2.37 11.36
CA LEU A 46 7.10 2.13 12.03
C LEU A 46 6.03 1.59 11.07
N LEU A 47 6.22 1.76 9.77
CA LEU A 47 5.22 1.43 8.75
C LEU A 47 5.67 0.29 7.84
N ILE A 48 6.95 0.22 7.48
CA ILE A 48 7.48 -0.84 6.62
C ILE A 48 7.26 -2.21 7.27
N GLY A 49 6.71 -3.15 6.50
CA GLY A 49 6.36 -4.49 6.96
C GLY A 49 5.03 -4.57 7.71
N THR A 50 4.40 -3.45 8.03
CA THR A 50 3.07 -3.47 8.67
C THR A 50 1.96 -3.67 7.62
N PRO A 51 0.82 -4.27 8.02
CA PRO A 51 -0.34 -4.37 7.14
C PRO A 51 -0.84 -2.98 6.75
N LEU A 52 -1.20 -2.77 5.48
CA LEU A 52 -1.84 -1.54 5.00
C LEU A 52 -3.06 -1.16 5.86
N TYR A 53 -3.80 -2.17 6.29
CA TYR A 53 -4.97 -2.10 7.17
C TYR A 53 -4.74 -1.37 8.50
N SER A 54 -3.49 -1.20 8.93
CA SER A 54 -3.13 -0.43 10.13
C SER A 54 -3.30 1.08 9.95
N ILE A 55 -3.23 1.57 8.70
CA ILE A 55 -3.30 3.00 8.36
C ILE A 55 -4.53 3.34 7.49
N LEU A 56 -5.56 2.48 7.45
CA LEU A 56 -6.81 2.75 6.75
C LEU A 56 -7.89 3.19 7.73
N ASP A 57 -8.68 4.19 7.34
CA ASP A 57 -9.92 4.49 8.04
C ASP A 57 -10.93 3.34 7.89
N SER A 58 -11.89 3.26 8.81
CA SER A 58 -12.85 2.14 8.88
C SER A 58 -13.63 1.90 7.59
N ASN A 59 -14.01 2.95 6.85
CA ASN A 59 -14.79 2.82 5.63
C ASN A 59 -13.92 2.26 4.49
N THR A 60 -12.74 2.85 4.26
CA THR A 60 -11.78 2.33 3.27
C THR A 60 -11.39 0.88 3.59
N LYS A 61 -11.17 0.59 4.87
CA LYS A 61 -10.86 -0.76 5.37
C LYS A 61 -11.95 -1.77 5.03
N HIS A 62 -13.21 -1.41 5.25
CA HIS A 62 -14.36 -2.26 4.96
C HIS A 62 -14.49 -2.55 3.46
N ILE A 63 -14.36 -1.53 2.61
CA ILE A 63 -14.43 -1.68 1.16
C ILE A 63 -13.32 -2.61 0.67
N ILE A 64 -12.06 -2.38 1.07
CA ILE A 64 -10.93 -3.21 0.64
C ILE A 64 -11.13 -4.67 1.09
N ASN A 65 -11.55 -4.91 2.33
CA ASN A 65 -11.85 -6.26 2.82
C ASN A 65 -12.97 -6.98 2.06
N SER A 66 -13.91 -6.23 1.49
CA SER A 66 -15.08 -6.80 0.83
C SER A 66 -14.83 -7.16 -0.63
N TYR A 67 -13.87 -6.47 -1.27
CA TYR A 67 -13.69 -6.56 -2.72
C TYR A 67 -12.30 -7.02 -3.17
N VAL A 68 -11.26 -6.99 -2.32
CA VAL A 68 -9.95 -7.51 -2.70
C VAL A 68 -9.95 -9.03 -2.62
N GLU A 69 -9.55 -9.66 -3.72
CA GLU A 69 -9.36 -11.09 -3.83
C GLU A 69 -7.86 -11.43 -3.81
N TYR A 70 -7.51 -12.47 -3.06
CA TYR A 70 -6.13 -12.94 -2.92
C TYR A 70 -5.87 -14.14 -3.84
N THR A 71 -6.21 -13.97 -5.12
CA THR A 71 -6.00 -14.96 -6.18
C THR A 71 -5.28 -14.32 -7.36
N ASN A 72 -4.69 -15.12 -8.25
CA ASN A 72 -3.90 -14.58 -9.36
C ASN A 72 -4.75 -13.90 -10.46
N SER A 73 -6.04 -14.21 -10.51
CA SER A 73 -6.98 -13.71 -11.53
C SER A 73 -8.16 -12.94 -10.95
N GLY A 74 -8.17 -12.73 -9.63
CA GLY A 74 -9.23 -12.03 -8.92
C GLY A 74 -9.05 -10.52 -8.93
N THR A 75 -10.02 -9.82 -8.35
CA THR A 75 -9.98 -8.37 -8.18
C THR A 75 -8.81 -7.95 -7.27
N ASP A 76 -7.82 -7.25 -7.81
CA ASP A 76 -6.64 -6.84 -7.04
C ASP A 76 -6.87 -5.53 -6.25
N LEU A 77 -5.95 -5.22 -5.33
CA LEU A 77 -6.02 -4.00 -4.52
C LEU A 77 -6.13 -2.72 -5.36
N ALA A 78 -5.44 -2.66 -6.49
CA ALA A 78 -5.41 -1.48 -7.34
C ALA A 78 -6.78 -1.24 -8.00
N ASP A 79 -7.46 -2.29 -8.45
CA ASP A 79 -8.82 -2.22 -8.99
C ASP A 79 -9.81 -1.70 -7.95
N VAL A 80 -9.71 -2.18 -6.71
CA VAL A 80 -10.59 -1.76 -5.63
C VAL A 80 -10.34 -0.30 -5.26
N ILE A 81 -9.09 0.09 -4.94
CA ILE A 81 -8.77 1.46 -4.52
C ILE A 81 -9.18 2.48 -5.58
N SER A 82 -9.02 2.16 -6.88
CA SER A 82 -9.40 3.06 -7.98
C SER A 82 -10.89 3.46 -7.99
N LYS A 83 -11.75 2.68 -7.34
CA LYS A 83 -13.20 2.88 -7.26
C LYS A 83 -13.66 3.55 -5.95
N ILE A 84 -12.75 3.75 -4.99
CA ILE A 84 -13.07 4.40 -3.71
C ILE A 84 -13.07 5.91 -3.88
N SER A 85 -14.25 6.54 -3.82
CA SER A 85 -14.40 7.99 -3.98
C SER A 85 -13.80 8.79 -2.82
N ASN A 86 -13.98 8.29 -1.59
CA ASN A 86 -13.54 8.94 -0.36
C ASN A 86 -12.42 8.14 0.31
N PHE A 87 -11.33 7.89 -0.42
CA PHE A 87 -10.19 7.17 0.11
C PHE A 87 -9.46 8.03 1.15
N ALA A 88 -9.19 7.45 2.31
CA ALA A 88 -8.45 8.12 3.38
C ALA A 88 -7.46 7.15 4.05
N LEU A 89 -6.37 7.74 4.54
CA LEU A 89 -5.38 7.08 5.39
C LEU A 89 -5.46 7.66 6.80
N LEU A 90 -5.06 6.89 7.80
CA LEU A 90 -4.89 7.40 9.16
C LEU A 90 -3.48 7.94 9.35
N ASN A 91 -3.38 9.14 9.92
CA ASN A 91 -2.11 9.67 10.40
C ASN A 91 -1.69 9.04 11.75
N CYS A 92 -0.52 9.40 12.25
CA CYS A 92 -0.01 8.93 13.55
C CYS A 92 -0.91 9.25 14.76
N LYS A 93 -1.87 10.18 14.61
CA LYS A 93 -2.86 10.57 15.63
C LYS A 93 -4.21 9.90 15.41
N LEU A 94 -4.30 8.90 14.53
CA LEU A 94 -5.52 8.20 14.13
C LEU A 94 -6.59 9.10 13.51
N GLN A 95 -6.18 10.21 12.90
CA GLN A 95 -7.06 11.12 12.18
C GLN A 95 -7.04 10.78 10.69
N ALA A 96 -8.22 10.82 10.07
CA ALA A 96 -8.36 10.57 8.64
C ALA A 96 -7.74 11.71 7.82
N VAL A 97 -6.84 11.35 6.92
CA VAL A 97 -6.21 12.20 5.91
C VAL A 97 -6.78 11.76 4.56
N PRO A 98 -7.75 12.51 4.00
CA PRO A 98 -8.32 12.19 2.70
C PRO A 98 -7.25 12.38 1.62
N VAL A 99 -7.06 11.38 0.77
CA VAL A 99 -6.10 11.42 -0.34
C VAL A 99 -6.72 10.83 -1.59
N ARG A 100 -6.29 11.31 -2.76
CA ARG A 100 -6.69 10.74 -4.05
C ARG A 100 -5.53 9.94 -4.63
N PRO A 101 -5.50 8.61 -4.42
CA PRO A 101 -4.38 7.80 -4.85
C PRO A 101 -4.34 7.71 -6.38
N LYS A 102 -3.13 7.78 -6.93
CA LYS A 102 -2.84 7.33 -8.28
C LYS A 102 -2.02 6.06 -8.18
N ILE A 103 -2.54 4.97 -8.74
CA ILE A 103 -1.98 3.64 -8.54
C ILE A 103 -1.16 3.24 -9.76
N PHE A 104 0.02 2.68 -9.51
CA PHE A 104 0.91 2.14 -10.52
C PHE A 104 1.16 0.68 -10.19
N ARG A 105 0.86 -0.21 -11.14
CA ARG A 105 1.20 -1.62 -11.01
C ARG A 105 2.64 -1.82 -11.46
N VAL A 106 3.41 -2.49 -10.63
CA VAL A 106 4.77 -2.92 -10.93
C VAL A 106 4.87 -4.43 -10.73
N THR A 107 5.52 -5.11 -11.66
CA THR A 107 5.87 -6.52 -11.51
C THR A 107 7.00 -6.63 -10.50
N SER A 108 6.82 -7.39 -9.42
CA SER A 108 7.96 -7.76 -8.59
C SER A 108 8.61 -9.02 -9.18
N GLU A 109 9.94 -9.07 -9.22
CA GLU A 109 10.66 -10.32 -9.46
C GLU A 109 10.26 -11.31 -8.36
N LYS A 110 9.74 -12.48 -8.74
CA LYS A 110 9.48 -13.57 -7.81
C LYS A 110 10.83 -14.14 -7.40
N ILE A 111 11.34 -13.77 -6.23
CA ILE A 111 12.53 -14.42 -5.66
C ILE A 111 12.13 -15.86 -5.38
N PHE A 112 12.47 -16.78 -6.28
CA PHE A 112 12.50 -18.19 -5.96
C PHE A 112 13.65 -18.36 -4.96
N LEU A 113 13.31 -18.48 -3.68
CA LEU A 113 14.21 -19.10 -2.73
C LEU A 113 14.36 -20.55 -3.19
N THR A 114 15.35 -20.82 -4.03
CA THR A 114 15.84 -22.18 -4.24
C THR A 114 16.39 -22.64 -2.90
N MET A 115 15.56 -23.33 -2.13
CA MET A 115 16.05 -24.24 -1.10
C MET A 115 16.75 -25.38 -1.84
N SER A 116 18.06 -25.24 -2.00
CA SER A 116 18.94 -26.34 -2.33
C SER A 116 18.93 -27.32 -1.15
N CYS A 117 18.35 -28.50 -1.36
CA CYS A 117 18.74 -29.70 -0.59
C CYS A 117 20.08 -30.22 -1.11
#